data_AF-A0A8T6V6D0-F1
#
_entry.id   AF-A0A8T6V6D0-F1
#
_cell.length_a   1.000
_cell.length_b   1.000
_cell.length_c   1.000
_cell.angle_alpha   90.00
_cell.angle_beta   90.00
_cell.angle_gamma   90.00
#
_symmetry.space_group_name_H-M   'P 1'
#
loop_
_entity.id
_entity.type
_entity.pdbx_description
1 polymer ?
#
loop_
_entity_poly.entity_id
_entity_poly.type
_entity_poly.pdbx_seq_one_letter_code
_entity_poly.pdbx_strand_id
1 'polypeptide(L)'
;MTDINMEGNRLGHVIVGIGINLNVAIDSLSSGQVDNIATSVYIEQGEKVNRNEFLIKFLNNLDDCYDCYIKHGKAFIYKLWES
;
A
#
# COMPACT_ATOMS: atom_id res chain seq x y z
N MET A 1 -8.69 -0.39 1.43
CA MET A 1 -9.92 0.15 2.03
C MET A 1 -9.67 1.61 2.30
N THR A 2 -10.57 2.51 1.93
CA THR A 2 -10.42 3.95 2.20
C THR A 2 -11.75 4.47 2.71
N ASP A 3 -11.74 5.06 3.90
CA ASP A 3 -12.92 5.65 4.53
C ASP A 3 -12.69 7.15 4.75
N ILE A 4 -13.70 7.96 4.44
CA ILE A 4 -13.65 9.42 4.52
C ILE A 4 -14.73 9.89 5.50
N ASN A 5 -14.36 10.72 6.47
CA ASN A 5 -15.31 11.38 7.36
C ASN A 5 -15.40 12.89 7.03
N MET A 6 -16.63 13.38 6.84
CA MET A 6 -16.93 14.78 6.51
C MET A 6 -18.01 15.33 7.44
N GLU A 7 -17.77 16.51 8.00
CA GLU A 7 -18.78 17.30 8.70
C GLU A 7 -19.11 18.56 7.87
N GLY A 8 -20.33 18.64 7.35
CA GLY A 8 -20.72 19.69 6.41
C GLY A 8 -19.87 19.66 5.13
N ASN A 9 -19.19 20.77 4.81
CA ASN A 9 -18.33 20.90 3.62
C ASN A 9 -16.82 20.83 3.95
N ARG A 10 -16.46 20.34 5.14
CA ARG A 10 -15.07 20.19 5.59
C ARG A 10 -14.69 18.72 5.69
N LEU A 11 -13.55 18.37 5.10
CA LEU A 11 -12.91 17.08 5.28
C LEU A 11 -12.32 17.04 6.69
N GLY A 12 -12.79 16.12 7.54
CA GLY A 12 -12.25 15.97 8.90
C GLY A 12 -10.97 15.15 8.90
N HIS A 13 -11.04 13.93 8.36
CA HIS A 13 -9.90 13.03 8.20
C HIS A 13 -10.18 11.97 7.14
N VAL A 14 -9.10 11.36 6.65
CA VAL A 14 -9.15 10.20 5.74
C VAL A 14 -8.41 9.06 6.40
N ILE A 15 -9.01 7.87 6.37
CA ILE A 15 -8.40 6.63 6.84
C ILE A 15 -8.11 5.75 5.62
N VAL A 16 -6.86 5.33 5.47
CA VAL A 16 -6.44 4.44 4.39
C VAL A 16 -5.93 3.12 5.00
N GLY A 17 -6.69 2.05 4.81
CA GLY A 17 -6.32 0.69 5.17
C GLY A 17 -5.62 -0.01 4.01
N ILE A 18 -4.34 -0.37 4.23
CA ILE A 18 -3.46 -1.00 3.24
C ILE A 18 -3.09 -2.41 3.73
N GLY A 19 -3.51 -3.43 2.98
CA GLY A 19 -3.16 -4.83 3.24
C GLY A 19 -2.09 -5.29 2.26
N ILE A 20 -0.98 -5.82 2.76
CA ILE A 20 0.14 -6.32 1.93
C ILE A 20 0.55 -7.69 2.44
N ASN A 21 0.52 -8.69 1.55
CA ASN A 21 1.03 -10.02 1.83
C ASN A 21 2.56 -10.00 1.76
N LEU A 22 3.25 -9.92 2.91
CA LEU A 22 4.71 -9.90 2.95
C LEU A 22 5.30 -11.30 2.94
N ASN A 23 5.08 -12.07 4.01
CA ASN A 23 5.73 -13.37 4.24
C ASN A 23 4.74 -14.54 4.22
N VAL A 24 3.63 -14.38 3.51
CA VAL A 24 2.60 -15.42 3.39
C VAL A 24 3.13 -16.50 2.46
N ALA A 25 3.16 -17.76 2.92
CA ALA A 25 3.59 -18.89 2.11
C ALA A 25 2.51 -19.32 1.12
N ILE A 26 2.92 -19.95 0.01
CA ILE A 26 1.99 -20.41 -1.03
C ILE A 26 0.90 -21.33 -0.46
N ASP A 27 1.26 -22.27 0.43
CA ASP A 27 0.31 -23.19 1.06
C ASP A 27 -0.79 -22.49 1.87
N SER A 28 -0.51 -21.28 2.40
CA SER A 28 -1.49 -20.46 3.13
C SER A 28 -2.40 -19.66 2.18
N LEU A 29 -1.98 -19.46 0.93
CA LEU A 29 -2.78 -18.86 -0.12
C LEU A 29 -3.57 -19.89 -0.91
N SER A 30 -3.07 -21.13 -1.03
CA SER A 30 -3.64 -22.24 -1.82
C SER A 30 -4.79 -23.02 -1.14
N SER A 31 -5.42 -22.44 -0.12
CA SER A 31 -6.50 -23.09 0.63
C SER A 31 -7.87 -22.46 0.36
N GLY A 32 -8.01 -21.63 -0.68
CA GLY A 32 -9.14 -20.73 -0.82
C GLY A 32 -9.60 -20.48 -2.25
N GLN A 33 -10.32 -19.38 -2.44
CA GLN A 33 -10.88 -18.98 -3.75
C GLN A 33 -9.95 -18.03 -4.52
N VAL A 34 -8.80 -17.67 -3.95
CA VAL A 34 -7.90 -16.62 -4.49
C VAL A 34 -6.54 -17.18 -4.92
N ASP A 35 -6.38 -18.49 -4.89
CA ASP A 35 -5.13 -19.21 -5.02
C ASP A 35 -4.38 -18.90 -6.32
N ASN A 36 -5.11 -18.63 -7.40
CA ASN A 36 -4.55 -18.33 -8.73
C ASN A 36 -4.26 -16.84 -8.95
N ILE A 37 -4.66 -15.96 -8.04
CA ILE A 37 -4.55 -14.50 -8.18
C ILE A 37 -3.83 -13.82 -7.00
N ALA A 38 -3.61 -14.55 -5.91
CA ALA A 38 -2.93 -14.04 -4.72
C ALA A 38 -1.45 -14.42 -4.74
N THR A 39 -0.59 -13.46 -4.39
CA THR A 39 0.83 -13.68 -4.14
C THR A 39 1.28 -12.97 -2.86
N SER A 40 2.56 -13.09 -2.52
CA SER A 40 3.23 -12.37 -1.45
C SER A 40 4.63 -11.95 -1.87
N VAL A 41 5.20 -10.97 -1.20
CA VAL A 41 6.59 -10.54 -1.46
C VAL A 41 7.57 -11.72 -1.29
N TYR A 42 7.33 -12.59 -0.31
CA TYR A 42 8.12 -13.80 -0.12
C TYR A 42 8.02 -14.78 -1.29
N ILE A 43 6.83 -14.98 -1.86
CA ILE A 43 6.65 -15.88 -3.00
C ILE A 43 7.40 -15.34 -4.23
N GLU A 44 7.32 -14.02 -4.47
CA GLU A 44 7.96 -13.40 -5.64
C GLU A 44 9.48 -13.22 -5.48
N GLN A 45 9.99 -12.98 -4.27
CA GLN A 45 11.44 -12.80 -4.04
C GLN A 45 12.17 -14.07 -3.63
N GLY A 46 11.44 -15.13 -3.23
CA GLY A 46 12.01 -16.38 -2.74
C GLY A 46 12.59 -16.30 -1.33
N GLU A 47 12.58 -15.14 -0.69
CA GLU A 47 13.08 -14.92 0.67
C GLU A 47 12.15 -14.05 1.53
N LYS A 48 12.18 -14.26 2.85
CA LYS A 48 11.33 -13.50 3.77
C LYS A 48 11.88 -12.10 3.94
N VAL A 49 10.99 -11.12 3.94
CA VAL A 49 11.34 -9.72 4.21
C VAL A 49 11.21 -9.39 5.70
N ASN A 50 12.11 -8.54 6.19
CA ASN A 50 11.98 -7.96 7.52
C ASN A 50 10.80 -6.97 7.54
N ARG A 51 9.77 -7.29 8.32
CA ARG A 51 8.53 -6.50 8.38
C ARG A 51 8.75 -5.07 8.87
N ASN A 52 9.66 -4.86 9.82
CA ASN A 52 9.92 -3.53 10.37
C ASN A 52 10.65 -2.67 9.34
N GLU A 53 11.67 -3.24 8.68
CA GLU A 53 12.40 -2.53 7.62
C GLU A 53 11.49 -2.20 6.44
N PHE A 54 10.63 -3.14 6.03
CA PHE A 54 9.63 -2.90 5.01
C PHE A 54 8.68 -1.77 5.41
N LEU A 55 8.13 -1.82 6.64
CA LEU A 55 7.18 -0.82 7.11
C LEU A 55 7.80 0.58 7.14
N ILE A 56 9.03 0.71 7.64
CA ILE A 56 9.74 1.99 7.68
C ILE A 56 9.91 2.54 6.26
N LYS A 57 10.41 1.72 5.32
CA LYS A 57 10.57 2.14 3.92
C LYS A 57 9.24 2.50 3.27
N PHE A 58 8.21 1.70 3.51
CA PHE A 58 6.87 1.93 2.98
C PHE A 58 6.27 3.25 3.46
N LEU A 59 6.33 3.52 4.77
CA LEU A 59 5.80 4.76 5.35
C LEU A 59 6.57 5.98 4.87
N ASN A 60 7.91 5.92 4.86
CA ASN A 60 8.72 7.03 4.34
C ASN A 60 8.38 7.35 2.87
N ASN A 61 8.25 6.31 2.03
CA ASN A 61 7.89 6.52 0.62
C ASN A 61 6.46 7.08 0.48
N LEU A 62 5.53 6.63 1.33
CA LEU A 62 4.15 7.13 1.33
C LEU A 62 4.11 8.62 1.73
N ASP A 63 4.84 9.00 2.78
CA ASP A 63 4.97 10.38 3.24
C ASP A 63 5.64 11.26 2.16
N ASP A 64 6.72 10.80 1.54
CA ASP A 64 7.40 11.51 0.45
C ASP A 64 6.45 11.75 -0.74
N CYS A 65 5.66 10.73 -1.12
CA CYS A 65 4.67 10.86 -2.18
C CYS A 65 3.56 11.85 -1.80
N TYR A 66 3.10 11.81 -0.56
CA TYR A 66 2.06 12.70 -0.07
C TYR A 66 2.54 14.15 0.01
N ASP A 67 3.74 14.40 0.53
CA ASP A 67 4.35 15.72 0.56
C ASP A 67 4.54 16.28 -0.85
N CYS A 68 4.97 15.43 -1.78
CA CYS A 68 5.12 15.81 -3.17
C CYS A 68 3.78 16.16 -3.82
N TYR A 69 2.72 15.40 -3.52
CA TYR A 69 1.36 15.72 -3.93
C TYR A 69 0.89 17.09 -3.40
N ILE A 70 1.11 17.36 -2.10
CA ILE A 70 0.73 18.64 -1.49
C ILE A 70 1.48 19.81 -2.14
N LYS A 71 2.78 19.63 -2.44
CA LYS A 71 3.63 20.68 -2.98
C LYS A 71 3.45 20.94 -4.48
N HIS A 72 3.31 19.88 -5.27
CA HIS A 72 3.32 19.95 -6.73
C HIS A 72 1.95 19.70 -7.37
N GLY A 73 0.95 19.35 -6.55
CA GLY A 73 -0.39 19.01 -6.99
C GLY A 73 -0.44 17.66 -7.71
N LYS A 74 -1.65 17.32 -8.17
CA LYS A 74 -1.96 16.00 -8.73
C LYS A 74 -1.08 15.61 -9.93
N ALA A 75 -0.74 16.56 -10.81
CA ALA A 75 -0.07 16.27 -12.08
C ALA A 75 1.27 15.52 -11.90
N PHE A 76 1.99 15.78 -10.81
CA PHE A 76 3.24 15.11 -10.51
C PHE A 76 3.03 13.62 -10.16
N ILE A 77 2.06 13.33 -9.30
CA ILE A 77 1.75 11.95 -8.90
C ILE A 77 1.21 11.13 -10.07
N TYR A 78 0.36 11.72 -10.92
CA TYR A 78 -0.14 11.04 -12.12
C TYR A 78 1.00 10.59 -13.03
N LYS A 79 2.03 11.42 -13.21
CA LYS A 79 3.20 11.06 -14.02
C LYS A 79 3.99 9.89 -13.42
N LEU A 80 4.19 9.87 -12.09
CA LEU A 80 4.83 8.75 -11.39
C LEU A 80 4.02 7.46 -11.51
N TRP A 81 2.70 7.55 -11.56
CA TRP A 81 1.82 6.38 -11.61
C TRP A 81 1.72 5.74 -13.00
N GLU A 82 1.90 6.52 -14.07
CA GLU A 82 1.93 6.04 -15.46
C GLU A 82 3.31 5.47 -15.88
N SER A 83 4.32 5.54 -15.01
CA SER A 83 5.69 5.07 -15.24
C SER A 83 5.85 3.58 -14.95
#